data_AF-A0A934TYP2-F1
#
_entry.id   AF-A0A934TYP2-F1
#
_cell.length_a   1.000
_cell.length_b   1.000
_cell.length_c   1.000
_cell.angle_alpha   90.00
_cell.angle_beta   90.00
_cell.angle_gamma   90.00
#
_symmetry.space_group_name_H-M   'P 1'
#
loop_
_entity.id
_entity.type
_entity.pdbx_description
1 polymer ?
#
loop_
_entity_poly.entity_id
_entity_poly.type
_entity_poly.pdbx_seq_one_letter_code
_entity_poly.pdbx_strand_id
1 'polypeptide(L)'
;MIMYSDPNNTNYNYDEQAKIMLDRFISQLNTPNEKADPDDASADLKYTRSLQRERLNKKGASISLDYTHNLDKMFKGIAWKMDVDTRYVTRIPFHNVDARVGYSVHGKLKKEIHEKENIYAFALWLKGQKNSEIDADANYVCPHCGAPTVVRKLAEGCEFCGTRFLLNDLYPKITNYYTVGTFSYARHVLPYVILGGILGPSITYLTNMDLFAQAFQTADVLGIIQCIFYLAVAAAVGLAGGYILLAVATVGYVLLKSLISLPLILRYRRVRKHLPGFMRSFEPNFSIDHLLGKLLYLTSIMVYSDNYDELSVYDGEPMKNTFDDIIDLRYGSLFDVKKYFVENGLVYLDVVVHMDDIHCKGSRIFRKKDKFNLLLCKSTSAEIDYGFTIHAVSCRSCGASFDASRIRRCPHCSSPYEHYKHDWVVRRFEKV
;
A
#
# COMPACT_ATOMS: atom_id res chain seq x y z
N MET A 1 28.75 21.66 21.84
CA MET A 1 29.15 22.59 20.77
C MET A 1 27.87 23.16 20.17
N ILE A 2 27.80 24.48 20.09
CA ILE A 2 26.57 25.28 19.97
C ILE A 2 25.90 25.07 18.60
N MET A 3 24.63 24.63 18.60
CA MET A 3 23.81 24.58 17.39
C MET A 3 23.44 26.01 16.98
N TYR A 4 23.98 26.46 15.84
CA TYR A 4 23.45 27.62 15.14
C TYR A 4 22.13 27.22 14.48
N SER A 5 21.02 27.64 15.08
CA SER A 5 19.74 27.77 14.37
C SER A 5 19.79 29.03 13.51
N ASP A 6 19.82 28.86 12.19
CA ASP A 6 19.68 29.95 11.22
C ASP A 6 18.27 30.59 11.33
N PRO A 7 18.14 31.91 11.51
CA PRO A 7 16.85 32.60 11.69
C PRO A 7 16.01 32.78 10.41
N ASN A 8 16.49 32.39 9.23
CA ASN A 8 15.75 32.55 7.96
C ASN A 8 14.86 31.35 7.60
N ASN A 9 14.21 30.75 8.61
CA ASN A 9 13.32 29.60 8.47
C ASN A 9 11.97 29.95 7.78
N THR A 10 11.99 30.08 6.46
CA THR A 10 10.79 29.82 5.64
C THR A 10 10.57 28.30 5.65
N ASN A 11 9.55 27.85 6.41
CA ASN A 11 9.19 26.44 6.59
C ASN A 11 9.05 25.71 5.24
N TYR A 12 10.01 24.84 4.89
CA TYR A 12 9.81 23.88 3.79
C TYR A 12 8.61 23.00 4.11
N ASN A 13 7.59 23.06 3.27
CA ASN A 13 6.33 22.36 3.52
C ASN A 13 6.40 20.93 2.98
N TYR A 14 6.95 20.01 3.78
CA TYR A 14 7.01 18.57 3.47
C TYR A 14 5.65 17.97 3.11
N ASP A 15 4.55 18.49 3.67
CA ASP A 15 3.22 17.94 3.43
C ASP A 15 2.76 18.22 1.99
N GLU A 16 2.98 19.44 1.50
CA GLU A 16 2.60 19.79 0.13
C GLU A 16 3.47 19.06 -0.89
N GLN A 17 4.77 18.99 -0.60
CA GLN A 17 5.74 18.28 -1.43
C GLN A 17 5.43 16.78 -1.50
N ALA A 18 4.96 16.18 -0.42
CA ALA A 18 4.53 14.79 -0.42
C ALA A 18 3.32 14.52 -1.31
N LYS A 19 2.34 15.44 -1.35
CA LYS A 19 1.19 15.30 -2.26
C LYS A 19 1.63 15.41 -3.72
N ILE A 20 2.47 16.39 -4.04
CA ILE A 20 3.02 16.58 -5.40
C ILE A 20 3.81 15.34 -5.84
N MET A 21 4.64 14.80 -4.95
CA MET A 21 5.40 13.58 -5.19
C MET A 21 4.48 12.38 -5.44
N LEU A 22 3.39 12.25 -4.67
CA LEU A 22 2.40 11.19 -4.89
C LEU A 22 1.67 11.35 -6.23
N ASP A 23 1.33 12.58 -6.63
CA ASP A 23 0.70 12.84 -7.94
C ASP A 23 1.60 12.39 -9.10
N ARG A 24 2.90 12.74 -9.04
CA ARG A 24 3.89 12.28 -10.03
C ARG A 24 4.08 10.78 -10.00
N PHE A 25 4.13 10.18 -8.82
CA PHE A 25 4.28 8.74 -8.66
C PHE A 25 3.10 7.96 -9.26
N ILE A 26 1.85 8.38 -9.00
CA ILE A 26 0.66 7.72 -9.55
C ILE A 26 0.62 7.86 -11.08
N SER A 27 1.00 9.01 -11.65
CA SER A 27 1.02 9.18 -13.10
C SER A 27 2.06 8.27 -13.76
N GLN A 28 3.20 8.05 -13.10
CA GLN A 28 4.22 7.08 -13.53
C GLN A 28 3.72 5.64 -13.40
N LEU A 29 2.96 5.30 -12.35
CA LEU A 29 2.35 3.96 -12.19
C LEU A 29 1.36 3.60 -13.32
N ASN A 30 0.66 4.59 -13.88
CA ASN A 30 -0.27 4.40 -15.00
C ASN A 30 0.43 4.11 -16.33
N THR A 31 1.74 4.38 -16.43
CA THR A 31 2.46 4.07 -17.67
C THR A 31 2.59 2.55 -17.85
N PRO A 32 2.42 2.03 -19.07
CA PRO A 32 2.54 0.59 -19.33
C PRO A 32 3.88 0.04 -18.82
N ASN A 33 3.85 -1.20 -18.29
CA ASN A 33 4.96 -1.92 -17.64
C ASN A 33 6.31 -1.97 -18.40
N GLU A 34 6.35 -1.55 -19.67
CA GLU A 34 7.58 -1.43 -20.46
C GLU A 34 8.39 -0.16 -20.14
N LYS A 35 7.79 0.86 -19.51
CA LYS A 35 8.52 2.03 -19.02
C LYS A 35 9.17 1.75 -17.67
N ALA A 36 10.35 2.35 -17.49
CA ALA A 36 11.17 2.25 -16.29
C ALA A 36 10.36 2.49 -15.00
N ASP A 37 10.77 1.86 -13.90
CA ASP A 37 10.14 2.07 -12.60
C ASP A 37 10.06 3.56 -12.24
N PRO A 38 9.04 4.00 -11.48
CA PRO A 38 8.89 5.40 -11.11
C PRO A 38 10.19 6.01 -10.57
N ASP A 39 10.52 7.22 -11.01
CA ASP A 39 11.79 7.89 -10.65
C ASP A 39 11.90 8.10 -9.13
N ASP A 40 10.75 8.39 -8.53
CA ASP A 40 10.55 8.60 -7.10
C ASP A 40 10.62 7.32 -6.27
N ALA A 41 10.56 6.14 -6.89
CA ALA A 41 10.65 4.88 -6.16
C ALA A 41 12.06 4.65 -5.59
N SER A 42 12.11 4.18 -4.34
CA SER A 42 13.34 3.68 -3.72
C SER A 42 13.88 2.42 -4.43
N ALA A 43 15.16 2.12 -4.21
CA ALA A 43 15.79 0.89 -4.73
C ALA A 43 15.02 -0.39 -4.30
N ASP A 44 14.59 -0.46 -3.03
CA ASP A 44 13.78 -1.55 -2.49
C ASP A 44 12.44 -1.72 -3.21
N LEU A 45 11.74 -0.61 -3.48
CA LEU A 45 10.48 -0.63 -4.20
C LEU A 45 10.67 -1.04 -5.67
N LYS A 46 11.74 -0.56 -6.32
CA LYS A 46 12.09 -0.99 -7.68
C LYS A 46 12.41 -2.49 -7.74
N TYR A 47 13.10 -3.01 -6.73
CA TYR A 47 13.44 -4.43 -6.63
C TYR A 47 12.19 -5.32 -6.46
N THR A 48 11.29 -4.98 -5.54
CA THR A 48 10.03 -5.75 -5.38
C THR A 48 9.19 -5.74 -6.65
N ARG A 49 9.15 -4.62 -7.37
CA ARG A 49 8.50 -4.51 -8.69
C ARG A 49 9.20 -5.32 -9.79
N SER A 50 10.52 -5.43 -9.76
CA SER A 50 11.25 -6.29 -10.72
C SER A 50 10.93 -7.77 -10.50
N LEU A 51 10.85 -8.22 -9.24
CA LEU A 51 10.42 -9.58 -8.91
C LEU A 51 8.98 -9.87 -9.37
N GLN A 52 8.06 -8.91 -9.20
CA GLN A 52 6.69 -9.03 -9.71
C GLN A 52 6.66 -9.13 -11.25
N ARG A 53 7.43 -8.30 -11.96
CA ARG A 53 7.54 -8.37 -13.43
C ARG A 53 8.08 -9.71 -13.90
N GLU A 54 9.11 -10.24 -13.23
CA GLU A 54 9.63 -11.58 -13.53
C GLU A 54 8.56 -12.67 -13.36
N ARG A 55 7.79 -12.60 -12.26
CA ARG A 55 6.65 -13.49 -12.01
C ARG A 55 5.60 -13.41 -13.12
N LEU A 56 5.22 -12.20 -13.52
CA LEU A 56 4.27 -11.95 -14.61
C LEU A 56 4.77 -12.53 -15.94
N ASN A 57 6.04 -12.27 -16.28
CA ASN A 57 6.69 -12.79 -17.49
C ASN A 57 6.70 -14.32 -17.52
N LYS A 58 7.10 -14.97 -16.40
CA LYS A 58 7.07 -16.44 -16.26
C LYS A 58 5.67 -17.04 -16.51
N LYS A 59 4.61 -16.32 -16.14
CA LYS A 59 3.21 -16.74 -16.33
C LYS A 59 2.60 -16.27 -17.66
N GLY A 60 3.35 -15.53 -18.49
CA GLY A 60 2.81 -14.88 -19.68
C GLY A 60 1.67 -13.91 -19.36
N ALA A 61 1.65 -13.35 -18.15
CA ALA A 61 0.63 -12.44 -17.66
C ALA A 61 1.10 -10.99 -17.72
N SER A 62 0.16 -10.05 -17.77
CA SER A 62 0.45 -8.62 -17.67
C SER A 62 -0.63 -7.90 -16.87
N ILE A 63 -0.23 -6.81 -16.22
CA ILE A 63 -1.11 -5.93 -15.44
C ILE A 63 -1.12 -4.58 -16.14
N SER A 64 -2.31 -4.05 -16.39
CA SER A 64 -2.54 -2.67 -16.84
C SER A 64 -3.20 -1.89 -15.73
N LEU A 65 -2.59 -0.76 -15.34
CA LEU A 65 -3.08 0.12 -14.30
C LEU A 65 -3.56 1.42 -14.93
N ASP A 66 -4.80 1.81 -14.63
CA ASP A 66 -5.35 3.12 -14.97
C ASP A 66 -6.01 3.71 -13.71
N TYR A 67 -5.24 4.54 -13.00
CA TYR A 67 -5.72 5.40 -11.93
C TYR A 67 -6.17 6.72 -12.55
N THR A 68 -7.49 6.90 -12.69
CA THR A 68 -8.02 8.11 -13.33
C THR A 68 -7.85 9.34 -12.42
N HIS A 69 -6.98 10.26 -12.83
CA HIS A 69 -6.71 11.54 -12.16
C HIS A 69 -7.82 12.56 -12.43
N ASN A 70 -8.91 12.55 -11.67
CA ASN A 70 -9.83 13.69 -11.65
C ASN A 70 -9.41 14.65 -10.52
N LEU A 71 -8.33 15.39 -10.75
CA LEU A 71 -7.60 16.21 -9.77
C LEU A 71 -8.51 17.15 -8.97
N ASP A 72 -9.59 17.66 -9.57
CA ASP A 72 -10.51 18.63 -8.95
C ASP A 72 -11.58 18.01 -8.03
N LYS A 73 -11.73 16.67 -8.02
CA LYS A 73 -12.76 15.97 -7.23
C LYS A 73 -12.21 14.97 -6.22
N MET A 74 -10.88 14.87 -6.10
CA MET A 74 -10.22 13.89 -5.23
C MET A 74 -9.96 14.45 -3.84
N PHE A 75 -10.38 13.71 -2.82
CA PHE A 75 -9.93 13.97 -1.45
C PHE A 75 -8.46 13.56 -1.33
N LYS A 76 -7.58 14.55 -1.15
CA LYS A 76 -6.14 14.39 -0.95
C LYS A 76 -5.76 14.87 0.44
N GLY A 77 -4.79 14.22 1.06
CA GLY A 77 -4.32 14.66 2.37
C GLY A 77 -3.07 13.96 2.83
N ILE A 78 -2.68 14.26 4.07
CA ILE A 78 -1.63 13.55 4.78
C ILE A 78 -2.30 12.66 5.82
N ALA A 79 -2.13 11.36 5.68
CA ALA A 79 -2.64 10.39 6.64
C ALA A 79 -1.82 10.46 7.93
N TRP A 80 -0.50 10.52 7.81
CA TRP A 80 0.43 10.49 8.93
C TRP A 80 1.66 11.36 8.70
N LYS A 81 2.18 11.92 9.79
CA LYS A 81 3.42 12.71 9.83
C LYS A 81 4.34 12.08 10.86
N MET A 82 5.57 11.79 10.47
CA MET A 82 6.56 11.19 11.34
C MET A 82 7.91 11.85 11.13
N ASP A 83 8.54 12.23 12.23
CA ASP A 83 9.93 12.68 12.24
C ASP A 83 10.74 11.52 12.82
N VAL A 84 11.32 10.75 11.91
CA VAL A 84 11.72 9.36 12.14
C VAL A 84 12.98 9.26 13.00
N ASP A 85 13.91 10.18 12.82
CA ASP A 85 15.05 10.40 13.71
C ASP A 85 15.52 11.87 13.58
N THR A 86 16.73 12.19 14.04
CA THR A 86 17.32 13.51 13.84
C THR A 86 17.68 13.82 12.38
N ARG A 87 17.63 12.83 11.48
CA ARG A 87 18.09 12.89 10.09
C ARG A 87 16.97 12.77 9.05
N TYR A 88 15.83 12.16 9.36
CA TYR A 88 14.79 11.85 8.37
C TYR A 88 13.40 12.36 8.73
N VAL A 89 12.64 12.72 7.70
CA VAL A 89 11.22 13.14 7.76
C VAL A 89 10.41 12.23 6.87
N THR A 90 9.37 11.59 7.40
CA THR A 90 8.39 10.83 6.61
C THR A 90 7.05 11.52 6.61
N ARG A 91 6.42 11.58 5.44
CA ARG A 91 5.02 11.95 5.26
C ARG A 91 4.32 10.83 4.51
N ILE A 92 3.12 10.48 4.97
CA ILE A 92 2.28 9.49 4.30
C ILE A 92 1.13 10.22 3.61
N PRO A 93 1.34 10.75 2.38
CA PRO A 93 0.26 11.29 1.58
C PRO A 93 -0.71 10.18 1.16
N PHE A 94 -1.97 10.55 0.97
CA PHE A 94 -2.96 9.66 0.39
C PHE A 94 -3.84 10.38 -0.62
N HIS A 95 -4.19 9.67 -1.71
CA HIS A 95 -5.14 10.13 -2.73
C HIS A 95 -6.26 9.10 -2.91
N ASN A 96 -7.51 9.58 -2.97
CA ASN A 96 -8.62 8.75 -3.45
C ASN A 96 -8.58 8.66 -4.97
N VAL A 97 -8.58 7.45 -5.54
CA VAL A 97 -8.52 7.18 -6.98
C VAL A 97 -9.66 6.27 -7.42
N ASP A 98 -10.10 6.38 -8.67
CA ASP A 98 -10.90 5.35 -9.33
C ASP A 98 -9.92 4.48 -10.14
N ALA A 99 -9.68 3.27 -9.62
CA ALA A 99 -8.69 2.33 -10.11
C ALA A 99 -9.33 1.35 -11.08
N ARG A 100 -8.81 1.32 -12.31
CA ARG A 100 -9.10 0.27 -13.29
C ARG A 100 -7.86 -0.59 -13.45
N VAL A 101 -7.93 -1.81 -12.94
CA VAL A 101 -6.82 -2.77 -13.01
C VAL A 101 -7.21 -3.91 -13.92
N GLY A 102 -6.57 -3.99 -15.08
CA GLY A 102 -6.73 -5.05 -16.06
C GLY A 102 -5.66 -6.10 -15.91
N TYR A 103 -6.05 -7.37 -15.94
CA TYR A 103 -5.15 -8.51 -15.91
C TYR A 103 -5.32 -9.32 -17.18
N SER A 104 -4.23 -9.47 -17.93
CA SER A 104 -4.20 -10.20 -19.19
C SER A 104 -3.28 -11.41 -19.09
N VAL A 105 -3.60 -12.48 -19.82
CA VAL A 105 -2.75 -13.66 -19.96
C VAL A 105 -2.61 -13.98 -21.45
N HIS A 106 -1.38 -14.09 -21.93
CA HIS A 106 -1.03 -14.25 -23.35
C HIS A 106 -1.73 -13.21 -24.24
N GLY A 107 -1.69 -11.94 -23.82
CA GLY A 107 -2.29 -10.81 -24.56
C GLY A 107 -3.82 -10.71 -24.51
N LYS A 108 -4.52 -11.66 -23.87
CA LYS A 108 -5.99 -11.61 -23.72
C LYS A 108 -6.37 -11.12 -22.33
N LEU A 109 -7.19 -10.07 -22.25
CA LEU A 109 -7.78 -9.60 -21.00
C LEU A 109 -8.63 -10.73 -20.38
N LYS A 110 -8.33 -11.09 -19.14
CA LYS A 110 -9.02 -12.16 -18.39
C LYS A 110 -9.88 -11.63 -17.26
N LYS A 111 -9.44 -10.54 -16.64
CA LYS A 111 -10.16 -9.92 -15.54
C LYS A 111 -9.88 -8.43 -15.53
N GLU A 112 -10.91 -7.66 -15.23
CA GLU A 112 -10.80 -6.23 -15.00
C GLU A 112 -11.48 -5.90 -13.67
N ILE A 113 -10.82 -5.10 -12.83
CA ILE A 113 -11.31 -4.70 -11.52
C ILE A 113 -11.45 -3.19 -11.53
N HIS A 114 -12.66 -2.70 -11.27
CA HIS A 114 -12.98 -1.27 -11.19
C HIS A 114 -13.40 -0.95 -9.76
N GLU A 115 -12.51 -0.32 -8.99
CA GLU A 115 -12.75 -0.02 -7.58
C GLU A 115 -12.29 1.40 -7.26
N LYS A 116 -13.04 2.07 -6.37
CA LYS A 116 -12.51 3.30 -5.76
C LYS A 116 -11.53 2.89 -4.67
N GLU A 117 -10.34 3.46 -4.65
CA GLU A 117 -9.27 3.08 -3.74
C GLU A 117 -8.61 4.31 -3.12
N ASN A 118 -8.04 4.17 -1.94
CA ASN A 118 -7.11 5.15 -1.39
C ASN A 118 -5.69 4.61 -1.57
N ILE A 119 -4.87 5.33 -2.33
CA ILE A 119 -3.44 5.05 -2.45
C ILE A 119 -2.73 5.79 -1.32
N TYR A 120 -1.93 5.08 -0.53
CA TYR A 120 -1.04 5.62 0.49
C TYR A 120 0.41 5.37 0.06
N ALA A 121 1.27 6.37 0.14
CA ALA A 121 2.69 6.22 -0.14
C ALA A 121 3.54 6.68 1.03
N PHE A 122 4.70 6.07 1.25
CA PHE A 122 5.66 6.45 2.28
C PHE A 122 6.72 7.35 1.66
N ALA A 123 6.49 8.66 1.71
CA ALA A 123 7.43 9.63 1.16
C ALA A 123 8.44 10.03 2.26
N LEU A 124 9.72 9.90 1.94
CA LEU A 124 10.83 10.05 2.88
C LEU A 124 11.80 11.14 2.38
N TRP A 125 12.25 12.00 3.30
CA TRP A 125 13.22 13.07 3.07
C TRP A 125 14.35 13.01 4.11
N LEU A 126 15.48 13.61 3.76
CA LEU A 126 16.47 14.07 4.72
C LEU A 126 16.00 15.38 5.37
N LYS A 127 16.13 15.48 6.70
CA LYS A 127 15.85 16.68 7.47
C LYS A 127 16.74 17.82 6.98
N GLY A 128 16.11 18.94 6.61
CA GLY A 128 16.79 20.13 6.12
C GLY A 128 16.96 20.18 4.60
N GLN A 129 16.61 19.11 3.87
CA GLN A 129 16.56 19.14 2.42
C GLN A 129 15.37 19.98 1.96
N LYS A 130 15.66 21.07 1.23
CA LYS A 130 14.66 22.07 0.83
C LYS A 130 14.05 21.85 -0.55
N ASN A 131 14.51 20.90 -1.38
CA ASN A 131 14.01 20.67 -2.74
C ASN A 131 14.14 19.19 -3.18
N SER A 132 13.42 18.81 -4.25
CA SER A 132 13.56 17.51 -4.93
C SER A 132 14.87 17.35 -5.72
N GLU A 133 15.58 18.46 -5.95
CA GLU A 133 16.95 18.41 -6.45
C GLU A 133 17.88 18.11 -5.28
N ILE A 134 18.73 17.11 -5.50
CA ILE A 134 19.84 16.80 -4.61
C ILE A 134 20.74 18.03 -4.63
N ASP A 135 20.77 18.78 -3.53
CA ASP A 135 21.81 19.79 -3.34
C ASP A 135 23.14 19.04 -3.21
N ALA A 136 23.85 18.97 -4.34
CA ALA A 136 25.08 18.20 -4.50
C ALA A 136 26.17 18.72 -3.53
N ASP A 137 26.04 19.94 -3.05
CA ASP A 137 26.97 20.58 -2.11
C ASP A 137 26.43 20.61 -0.67
N ALA A 138 25.26 20.02 -0.40
CA ALA A 138 24.74 19.90 0.95
C ALA A 138 25.67 19.02 1.82
N ASN A 139 25.89 19.48 3.05
CA ASN A 139 26.59 18.70 4.06
C ASN A 139 25.81 17.42 4.36
N TYR A 140 26.53 16.31 4.34
CA TYR A 140 26.02 14.97 4.58
C TYR A 140 26.95 14.23 5.55
N VAL A 141 26.47 13.13 6.11
CA VAL A 141 27.30 12.23 6.92
C VAL A 141 27.38 10.93 6.17
N CYS A 142 28.60 10.48 5.86
CA CYS A 142 28.82 9.24 5.13
C CYS A 142 28.10 8.09 5.84
N PRO A 143 27.17 7.39 5.17
CA PRO A 143 26.44 6.26 5.77
C PRO A 143 27.35 5.11 6.18
N HIS A 144 28.53 5.01 5.56
CA HIS A 144 29.48 3.93 5.79
C HIS A 144 30.39 4.18 6.98
N CYS A 145 30.98 5.37 7.10
CA CYS A 145 32.01 5.65 8.11
C CYS A 145 31.63 6.75 9.12
N GLY A 146 30.47 7.38 8.97
CA GLY A 146 30.01 8.45 9.86
C GLY A 146 30.78 9.77 9.70
N ALA A 147 31.69 9.88 8.72
CA ALA A 147 32.46 11.09 8.50
C ALA A 147 31.62 12.18 7.79
N PRO A 148 31.76 13.45 8.18
CA PRO A 148 31.09 14.55 7.49
C PRO A 148 31.63 14.68 6.06
N THR A 149 30.76 14.78 5.07
CA THR A 149 31.10 14.89 3.65
C THR A 149 30.03 15.73 2.93
N VAL A 150 30.09 15.80 1.60
CA VAL A 150 29.06 16.45 0.78
C VAL A 150 28.47 15.45 -0.20
N VAL A 151 27.22 15.67 -0.60
CA VAL A 151 26.45 14.68 -1.35
C VAL A 151 27.10 14.30 -2.70
N ARG A 152 27.66 15.26 -3.43
CA ARG A 152 28.40 15.01 -4.69
C ARG A 152 29.59 14.07 -4.49
N LYS A 153 30.32 14.25 -3.39
CA LYS A 153 31.49 13.42 -3.07
C LYS A 153 31.09 11.99 -2.72
N LEU A 154 29.84 11.74 -2.31
CA LEU A 154 29.37 10.36 -2.14
C LEU A 154 29.35 9.60 -3.47
N ALA A 155 29.06 10.26 -4.58
CA ALA A 155 29.09 9.63 -5.90
C ALA A 155 30.49 9.28 -6.37
N GLU A 156 31.43 10.20 -6.12
CA GLU A 156 32.82 10.12 -6.54
C GLU A 156 33.65 9.23 -5.59
N GLY A 157 33.21 9.11 -4.33
CA GLY A 157 33.81 8.33 -3.25
C GLY A 157 34.00 9.21 -2.00
N CYS A 158 33.51 8.74 -0.84
CA CYS A 158 33.72 9.44 0.42
C CYS A 158 35.21 9.66 0.68
N GLU A 159 35.61 10.89 1.05
CA GLU A 159 37.01 11.25 1.25
C GLU A 159 37.71 10.49 2.38
N PHE A 160 36.93 9.92 3.31
CA PHE A 160 37.44 9.24 4.49
C PHE A 160 37.54 7.72 4.29
N CYS A 161 36.55 7.11 3.64
CA CYS A 161 36.49 5.65 3.48
C CYS A 161 36.51 5.16 2.02
N GLY A 162 36.49 6.07 1.04
CA GLY A 162 36.50 5.75 -0.39
C GLY A 162 35.18 5.20 -0.93
N THR A 163 34.16 4.99 -0.09
CA THR A 163 32.89 4.38 -0.50
C THR A 163 32.14 5.27 -1.48
N ARG A 164 31.81 4.72 -2.65
CA ARG A 164 30.99 5.35 -3.70
C ARG A 164 29.53 4.94 -3.55
N PHE A 165 28.63 5.89 -3.80
CA PHE A 165 27.19 5.75 -3.66
C PHE A 165 26.49 6.15 -4.96
N LEU A 166 25.44 5.42 -5.35
CA LEU A 166 24.62 5.79 -6.50
C LEU A 166 23.71 6.97 -6.13
N LEU A 167 23.96 8.16 -6.71
CA LEU A 167 23.18 9.39 -6.43
C LEU A 167 21.68 9.25 -6.75
N ASN A 168 21.30 8.37 -7.68
CA ASN A 168 19.89 8.16 -8.08
C ASN A 168 18.99 7.66 -6.94
N ASP A 169 19.60 7.19 -5.85
CA ASP A 169 18.97 6.71 -4.63
C ASP A 169 18.93 7.78 -3.52
N LEU A 170 19.30 9.03 -3.80
CA LEU A 170 19.19 10.09 -2.82
C LEU A 170 17.77 10.60 -2.67
N TYR A 171 17.49 11.08 -1.47
CA TYR A 171 16.21 11.62 -1.06
C TYR A 171 15.77 12.84 -1.88
N PRO A 172 14.47 13.11 -1.98
CA PRO A 172 13.35 12.32 -1.43
C PRO A 172 12.99 11.09 -2.26
N LYS A 173 12.48 10.04 -1.60
CA LYS A 173 11.97 8.82 -2.26
C LYS A 173 10.69 8.29 -1.63
N ILE A 174 9.88 7.60 -2.44
CA ILE A 174 8.79 6.75 -2.00
C ILE A 174 9.36 5.37 -1.69
N THR A 175 9.36 5.02 -0.41
CA THR A 175 9.94 3.76 0.06
C THR A 175 8.99 2.59 -0.10
N ASN A 176 7.69 2.84 0.05
CA ASN A 176 6.65 1.84 -0.19
C ASN A 176 5.32 2.53 -0.52
N TYR A 177 4.35 1.79 -1.05
CA TYR A 177 2.97 2.24 -1.21
C TYR A 177 2.00 1.08 -1.07
N TYR A 178 0.76 1.38 -0.69
CA TYR A 178 -0.32 0.40 -0.68
C TYR A 178 -1.65 1.04 -1.03
N THR A 179 -2.56 0.23 -1.55
CA THR A 179 -3.92 0.64 -1.90
C THR A 179 -4.91 0.00 -0.96
N VAL A 180 -5.88 0.78 -0.47
CA VAL A 180 -7.02 0.25 0.31
C VAL A 180 -8.30 0.54 -0.44
N GLY A 181 -9.07 -0.49 -0.75
CA GLY A 181 -10.39 -0.36 -1.36
C GLY A 181 -11.30 0.51 -0.51
N THR A 182 -11.86 1.55 -1.12
CA THR A 182 -12.94 2.35 -0.56
C THR A 182 -14.28 1.81 -1.03
N PHE A 183 -15.23 1.74 -0.12
CA PHE A 183 -16.52 1.15 -0.40
C PHE A 183 -17.33 2.07 -1.32
N SER A 184 -17.57 1.66 -2.57
CA SER A 184 -18.46 2.39 -3.50
C SER A 184 -19.71 1.57 -3.81
N TYR A 185 -20.82 1.92 -3.16
CA TYR A 185 -22.01 1.06 -3.07
C TYR A 185 -23.16 1.40 -4.02
N ALA A 186 -23.07 2.53 -4.74
CA ALA A 186 -24.13 2.97 -5.64
C ALA A 186 -24.45 1.93 -6.75
N ARG A 187 -23.46 1.15 -7.20
CA ARG A 187 -23.61 0.18 -8.30
C ARG A 187 -24.42 -1.07 -7.94
N HIS A 188 -24.50 -1.45 -6.66
CA HIS A 188 -25.15 -2.71 -6.27
C HIS A 188 -26.63 -2.55 -5.87
N VAL A 189 -27.08 -1.33 -5.54
CA VAL A 189 -28.43 -1.14 -4.99
C VAL A 189 -29.35 -0.23 -5.80
N LEU A 190 -28.79 0.58 -6.71
CA LEU A 190 -29.55 1.33 -7.72
C LEU A 190 -30.60 0.48 -8.49
N PRO A 191 -30.34 -0.78 -8.92
CA PRO A 191 -31.36 -1.58 -9.58
C PRO A 191 -32.59 -1.88 -8.69
N TYR A 192 -32.44 -1.95 -7.36
CA TYR A 192 -33.58 -2.20 -6.45
C TYR A 192 -34.41 -0.93 -6.19
N VAL A 193 -33.80 0.25 -6.22
CA VAL A 193 -34.52 1.54 -6.17
C VAL A 193 -35.34 1.73 -7.44
N ILE A 194 -34.75 1.43 -8.60
CA ILE A 194 -35.45 1.45 -9.89
C ILE A 194 -36.58 0.42 -9.89
N LEU A 195 -36.33 -0.79 -9.37
CA LEU A 195 -37.35 -1.83 -9.25
C LEU A 195 -38.52 -1.39 -8.36
N GLY A 196 -38.27 -0.68 -7.24
CA GLY A 196 -39.32 -0.12 -6.39
C GLY A 196 -40.18 0.95 -7.09
N GLY A 197 -39.55 1.79 -7.92
CA GLY A 197 -40.25 2.78 -8.76
C GLY A 197 -41.11 2.17 -9.87
N ILE A 198 -40.78 0.95 -10.32
CA ILE A 198 -41.58 0.20 -11.31
C ILE A 198 -42.68 -0.60 -10.62
N LEU A 199 -42.38 -1.30 -9.53
CA LEU A 199 -43.32 -2.16 -8.81
C LEU A 199 -44.47 -1.37 -8.17
N GLY A 200 -44.21 -0.17 -7.65
CA GLY A 200 -45.25 0.68 -7.03
C GLY A 200 -46.43 0.95 -7.98
N PRO A 201 -46.21 1.58 -9.14
CA PRO A 201 -47.25 1.82 -10.14
C PRO A 201 -47.90 0.54 -10.66
N SER A 202 -47.11 -0.53 -10.87
CA SER A 202 -47.66 -1.82 -11.32
C SER A 202 -48.64 -2.43 -10.32
N ILE A 203 -48.32 -2.39 -9.02
CA ILE A 203 -49.22 -2.88 -7.96
C ILE A 203 -50.47 -2.01 -7.88
N THR A 204 -50.34 -0.68 -7.93
CA THR A 204 -51.49 0.24 -7.89
C THR A 204 -52.44 0.06 -9.08
N TYR A 205 -51.89 -0.16 -10.27
CA TYR A 205 -52.68 -0.47 -11.47
C TYR A 205 -53.45 -1.79 -11.29
N LEU A 206 -52.76 -2.86 -10.87
CA LEU A 206 -53.35 -4.19 -10.69
C LEU A 206 -54.47 -4.19 -9.63
N THR A 207 -54.31 -3.47 -8.53
CA THR A 207 -55.32 -3.45 -7.45
C THR A 207 -56.53 -2.55 -7.72
N ASN A 208 -56.44 -1.64 -8.71
CA ASN A 208 -57.51 -0.69 -9.05
C ASN A 208 -57.98 -0.82 -10.50
N MET A 209 -57.72 -1.96 -11.15
CA MET A 209 -58.02 -2.23 -12.56
C MET A 209 -59.43 -1.80 -12.98
N ASP A 210 -60.44 -2.08 -12.16
CA ASP A 210 -61.84 -1.76 -12.47
C ASP A 210 -62.08 -0.24 -12.56
N LEU A 211 -61.43 0.54 -11.70
CA LEU A 211 -61.52 2.00 -11.69
C LEU A 211 -60.86 2.61 -12.94
N PHE A 212 -59.70 2.06 -13.33
CA PHE A 212 -59.02 2.44 -14.57
C PHE A 212 -59.89 2.08 -15.78
N ALA A 213 -60.43 0.86 -15.84
CA ALA A 213 -61.28 0.40 -16.93
C ALA A 213 -62.53 1.28 -17.08
N GLN A 214 -63.17 1.65 -15.97
CA GLN A 214 -64.35 2.51 -15.97
C GLN A 214 -64.02 3.91 -16.50
N ALA A 215 -62.93 4.53 -16.05
CA ALA A 215 -62.52 5.87 -16.49
C ALA A 215 -62.18 5.92 -18.00
N PHE A 216 -61.57 4.87 -18.54
CA PHE A 216 -61.25 4.79 -19.98
C PHE A 216 -62.47 4.45 -20.85
N GLN A 217 -63.41 3.63 -20.36
CA GLN A 217 -64.63 3.28 -21.10
C GLN A 217 -65.61 4.47 -21.20
N THR A 218 -65.72 5.29 -20.16
CA THR A 218 -66.63 6.44 -20.15
C THR A 218 -66.04 7.70 -20.77
N ALA A 219 -64.76 7.67 -21.16
CA ALA A 219 -63.98 8.83 -21.61
C ALA A 219 -64.08 10.04 -20.65
N ASP A 220 -64.23 9.76 -19.35
CA ASP A 220 -64.29 10.79 -18.33
C ASP A 220 -62.90 11.41 -18.13
N VAL A 221 -62.74 12.62 -18.67
CA VAL A 221 -61.49 13.38 -18.63
C VAL A 221 -61.01 13.58 -17.19
N LEU A 222 -61.93 13.81 -16.24
CA LEU A 222 -61.57 14.05 -14.85
C LEU A 222 -61.08 12.74 -14.17
N GLY A 223 -61.78 11.63 -14.43
CA GLY A 223 -61.38 10.29 -13.96
C GLY A 223 -60.03 9.83 -14.52
N ILE A 224 -59.73 10.12 -15.79
CA ILE A 224 -58.43 9.80 -16.42
C ILE A 224 -57.31 10.61 -15.77
N ILE A 225 -57.52 11.92 -15.53
CA ILE A 225 -56.53 12.77 -14.84
C ILE A 225 -56.26 12.24 -13.42
N GLN A 226 -57.30 11.84 -12.69
CA GLN A 226 -57.17 11.28 -11.34
C GLN A 226 -56.40 9.95 -11.34
N CYS A 227 -56.64 9.09 -12.33
CA CYS A 227 -55.91 7.83 -12.53
C CYS A 227 -54.41 8.06 -12.79
N ILE A 228 -54.07 9.01 -13.66
CA ILE A 228 -52.67 9.40 -13.94
C ILE A 228 -52.02 9.97 -12.67
N PHE A 229 -52.73 10.80 -11.92
CA PHE A 229 -52.25 11.35 -10.66
C PHE A 229 -51.97 10.24 -9.63
N TYR A 230 -52.86 9.26 -9.48
CA TYR A 230 -52.62 8.12 -8.59
C TYR A 230 -51.40 7.29 -8.98
N LEU A 231 -51.18 7.04 -10.28
CA LEU A 231 -49.97 6.35 -10.75
C LEU A 231 -48.70 7.17 -10.47
N ALA A 232 -48.75 8.49 -10.66
CA ALA A 232 -47.63 9.38 -10.37
C ALA A 232 -47.30 9.41 -8.87
N VAL A 233 -48.32 9.46 -8.00
CA VAL A 233 -48.13 9.38 -6.55
C VAL A 233 -47.59 8.01 -6.14
N ALA A 234 -48.10 6.91 -6.70
CA ALA A 234 -47.60 5.56 -6.45
C ALA A 234 -46.14 5.39 -6.88
N ALA A 235 -45.74 5.98 -8.02
CA ALA A 235 -44.35 6.01 -8.47
C ALA A 235 -43.47 6.79 -7.47
N ALA A 236 -43.92 7.96 -7.03
CA ALA A 236 -43.18 8.78 -6.07
C ALA A 236 -43.02 8.08 -4.71
N VAL A 237 -44.08 7.43 -4.21
CA VAL A 237 -44.04 6.65 -2.97
C VAL A 237 -43.17 5.41 -3.11
N GLY A 238 -43.24 4.71 -4.25
CA GLY A 238 -42.37 3.56 -4.55
C GLY A 238 -40.89 3.93 -4.61
N LEU A 239 -40.56 5.08 -5.23
CA LEU A 239 -39.20 5.61 -5.25
C LEU A 239 -38.70 6.01 -3.85
N ALA A 240 -39.54 6.71 -3.07
CA ALA A 240 -39.22 7.10 -1.70
C ALA A 240 -39.04 5.88 -0.79
N GLY A 241 -39.94 4.90 -0.88
CA GLY A 241 -39.85 3.64 -0.15
C GLY A 241 -38.61 2.82 -0.53
N GLY A 242 -38.28 2.76 -1.82
CA GLY A 242 -37.05 2.14 -2.32
C GLY A 242 -35.79 2.83 -1.76
N TYR A 243 -35.80 4.16 -1.63
CA TYR A 243 -34.69 4.91 -1.03
C TYR A 243 -34.55 4.66 0.48
N ILE A 244 -35.66 4.55 1.21
CA ILE A 244 -35.64 4.22 2.64
C ILE A 244 -35.13 2.78 2.85
N LEU A 245 -35.61 1.83 2.06
CA LEU A 245 -35.11 0.45 2.10
C LEU A 245 -33.62 0.38 1.76
N LEU A 246 -33.15 1.17 0.79
CA LEU A 246 -31.73 1.34 0.51
C LEU A 246 -30.97 1.82 1.76
N ALA A 247 -31.46 2.87 2.44
CA ALA A 247 -30.81 3.41 3.64
C ALA A 247 -30.79 2.41 4.81
N VAL A 248 -31.85 1.64 5.01
CA VAL A 248 -31.89 0.61 6.06
C VAL A 248 -30.97 -0.56 5.71
N ALA A 249 -31.00 -1.03 4.46
CA ALA A 249 -30.14 -2.11 3.99
C ALA A 249 -28.65 -1.70 4.02
N THR A 250 -28.31 -0.45 3.73
CA THR A 250 -26.93 0.04 3.80
C THR A 250 -26.43 0.07 5.24
N VAL A 251 -27.22 0.62 6.17
CA VAL A 251 -26.88 0.63 7.59
C VAL A 251 -26.73 -0.81 8.10
N GLY A 252 -27.68 -1.70 7.80
CA GLY A 252 -27.61 -3.11 8.19
C GLY A 252 -26.38 -3.83 7.61
N TYR A 253 -26.07 -3.63 6.33
CA TYR A 253 -24.91 -4.25 5.69
C TYR A 253 -23.58 -3.71 6.22
N VAL A 254 -23.45 -2.39 6.40
CA VAL A 254 -22.26 -1.76 6.97
C VAL A 254 -22.05 -2.24 8.41
N LEU A 255 -23.12 -2.34 9.21
CA LEU A 255 -23.05 -2.90 10.56
C LEU A 255 -22.61 -4.37 10.52
N LEU A 256 -23.19 -5.21 9.67
CA LEU A 256 -22.79 -6.62 9.54
C LEU A 256 -21.32 -6.77 9.11
N LYS A 257 -20.88 -6.02 8.10
CA LYS A 257 -19.47 -5.99 7.66
C LYS A 257 -18.54 -5.51 8.77
N SER A 258 -18.96 -4.48 9.51
CA SER A 258 -18.20 -3.93 10.64
C SER A 258 -18.10 -4.94 11.79
N LEU A 259 -19.15 -5.74 12.04
CA LEU A 259 -19.12 -6.84 13.01
C LEU A 259 -18.15 -7.94 12.58
N ILE A 260 -18.12 -8.30 11.29
CA ILE A 260 -17.18 -9.30 10.76
C ILE A 260 -15.72 -8.81 10.86
N SER A 261 -15.47 -7.52 10.64
CA SER A 261 -14.11 -6.93 10.75
C SER A 261 -13.71 -6.56 12.18
N LEU A 262 -14.66 -6.56 13.13
CA LEU A 262 -14.46 -6.14 14.52
C LEU A 262 -13.31 -6.90 15.21
N PRO A 263 -13.18 -8.23 15.14
CA PRO A 263 -12.10 -8.94 15.82
C PRO A 263 -10.72 -8.51 15.31
N LEU A 264 -10.59 -8.22 14.01
CA LEU A 264 -9.35 -7.73 13.42
C LEU A 264 -9.04 -6.31 13.87
N ILE A 265 -10.03 -5.42 13.87
CA ILE A 265 -9.89 -4.03 14.35
C ILE A 265 -9.50 -4.02 15.83
N LEU A 266 -10.11 -4.86 16.67
CA LEU A 266 -9.80 -4.95 18.09
C LEU A 266 -8.36 -5.46 18.32
N ARG A 267 -7.93 -6.48 17.57
CA ARG A 267 -6.53 -6.95 17.61
C ARG A 267 -5.57 -5.85 17.18
N TYR A 268 -5.84 -5.16 16.06
CA TYR A 268 -5.03 -4.05 15.60
C TYR A 268 -4.97 -2.89 16.61
N ARG A 269 -6.08 -2.55 17.27
CA ARG A 269 -6.09 -1.55 18.36
C ARG A 269 -5.19 -1.96 19.53
N ARG A 270 -5.16 -3.25 19.88
CA ARG A 270 -4.23 -3.78 20.90
C ARG A 270 -2.78 -3.63 20.46
N VAL A 271 -2.46 -3.99 19.21
CA VAL A 271 -1.14 -3.77 18.61
C VAL A 271 -0.77 -2.29 18.70
N ARG A 272 -1.66 -1.39 18.27
CA ARG A 272 -1.45 0.06 18.30
C ARG A 272 -1.19 0.63 19.68
N LYS A 273 -1.79 0.05 20.71
CA LYS A 273 -1.63 0.48 22.10
C LYS A 273 -0.36 -0.07 22.75
N HIS A 274 -0.05 -1.35 22.54
CA HIS A 274 0.97 -2.06 23.34
C HIS A 274 2.31 -2.25 22.62
N LEU A 275 2.30 -2.47 21.30
CA LEU A 275 3.54 -2.72 20.56
C LEU A 275 4.52 -1.54 20.63
N PRO A 276 4.10 -0.26 20.49
CA PRO A 276 5.04 0.85 20.58
C PRO A 276 5.71 0.96 21.95
N GLY A 277 4.99 0.64 23.04
CA GLY A 277 5.58 0.66 24.38
C GLY A 277 6.70 -0.36 24.54
N PHE A 278 6.50 -1.56 23.99
CA PHE A 278 7.53 -2.61 23.96
C PHE A 278 8.71 -2.20 23.07
N MET A 279 8.43 -1.81 21.83
CA MET A 279 9.47 -1.53 20.83
C MET A 279 10.31 -0.30 21.18
N ARG A 280 9.74 0.71 21.84
CA ARG A 280 10.47 1.94 22.22
C ARG A 280 11.59 1.74 23.23
N SER A 281 11.62 0.61 23.91
CA SER A 281 12.76 0.24 24.76
C SER A 281 14.03 -0.09 23.96
N PHE A 282 13.88 -0.48 22.69
CA PHE A 282 14.98 -0.80 21.77
C PHE A 282 15.12 0.24 20.66
N GLU A 283 14.01 0.84 20.24
CA GLU A 283 13.91 1.82 19.17
C GLU A 283 13.07 3.02 19.62
N PRO A 284 13.69 4.09 20.18
CA PRO A 284 12.96 5.23 20.73
C PRO A 284 11.95 5.88 19.77
N ASN A 285 12.25 5.88 18.47
CA ASN A 285 11.40 6.47 17.43
C ASN A 285 10.50 5.45 16.70
N PHE A 286 10.27 4.27 17.31
CA PHE A 286 9.46 3.23 16.69
C PHE A 286 8.08 3.72 16.26
N SER A 287 7.73 3.37 15.02
CA SER A 287 6.41 3.60 14.45
C SER A 287 5.85 2.34 13.79
N ILE A 288 4.56 2.14 14.02
CA ILE A 288 3.78 1.05 13.44
C ILE A 288 3.64 1.21 11.93
N ASP A 289 3.52 2.45 11.44
CA ASP A 289 3.37 2.69 10.01
C ASP A 289 4.67 2.35 9.27
N HIS A 290 5.84 2.65 9.86
CA HIS A 290 7.11 2.20 9.31
C HIS A 290 7.23 0.67 9.33
N LEU A 291 6.84 0.03 10.44
CA LEU A 291 6.78 -1.43 10.50
C LEU A 291 5.88 -2.01 9.40
N LEU A 292 4.73 -1.40 9.13
CA LEU A 292 3.86 -1.81 8.02
C LEU A 292 4.58 -1.73 6.67
N GLY A 293 5.28 -0.62 6.39
CA GLY A 293 6.10 -0.48 5.18
C GLY A 293 7.13 -1.60 5.05
N LYS A 294 7.82 -1.96 6.14
CA LYS A 294 8.77 -3.10 6.17
C LYS A 294 8.07 -4.45 5.99
N LEU A 295 6.91 -4.67 6.62
CA LEU A 295 6.13 -5.91 6.48
C LEU A 295 5.68 -6.15 5.04
N LEU A 296 5.21 -5.10 4.35
CA LEU A 296 4.79 -5.19 2.95
C LEU A 296 5.95 -5.50 2.01
N TYR A 297 7.11 -4.88 2.26
CA TYR A 297 8.35 -5.16 1.53
C TYR A 297 8.80 -6.61 1.73
N LEU A 298 8.94 -7.05 2.98
CA LEU A 298 9.36 -8.43 3.30
C LEU A 298 8.37 -9.45 2.74
N THR A 299 7.06 -9.22 2.85
CA THR A 299 6.05 -10.12 2.29
C THR A 299 6.18 -10.21 0.77
N SER A 300 6.41 -9.08 0.09
CA SER A 300 6.63 -9.06 -1.37
C SER A 300 7.85 -9.88 -1.78
N ILE A 301 8.98 -9.71 -1.09
CA ILE A 301 10.18 -10.51 -1.35
C ILE A 301 9.91 -12.00 -1.15
N MET A 302 9.30 -12.37 -0.01
CA MET A 302 9.06 -13.77 0.32
C MET A 302 8.08 -14.47 -0.64
N VAL A 303 7.13 -13.75 -1.21
CA VAL A 303 6.15 -14.30 -2.16
C VAL A 303 6.74 -14.39 -3.57
N TYR A 304 7.41 -13.34 -4.06
CA TYR A 304 7.85 -13.30 -5.45
C TYR A 304 9.20 -14.00 -5.71
N SER A 305 10.05 -14.17 -4.70
CA SER A 305 11.36 -14.81 -4.87
C SER A 305 11.28 -16.33 -4.93
N ASP A 306 12.03 -16.96 -5.83
CA ASP A 306 12.08 -18.43 -5.93
C ASP A 306 13.28 -19.04 -5.18
N ASN A 307 14.34 -18.27 -4.92
CA ASN A 307 15.57 -18.73 -4.29
C ASN A 307 15.76 -18.12 -2.88
N TYR A 308 15.33 -18.83 -1.84
CA TYR A 308 15.41 -18.34 -0.46
C TYR A 308 16.81 -18.46 0.16
N ASP A 309 17.69 -19.28 -0.41
CA ASP A 309 19.05 -19.49 0.13
C ASP A 309 19.96 -18.26 -0.10
N GLU A 310 19.69 -17.52 -1.18
CA GLU A 310 20.38 -16.28 -1.54
C GLU A 310 19.75 -15.04 -0.91
N LEU A 311 18.50 -15.14 -0.45
CA LEU A 311 17.81 -14.04 0.21
C LEU A 311 18.46 -13.75 1.55
N SER A 312 18.88 -12.51 1.68
CA SER A 312 19.59 -12.01 2.82
C SER A 312 18.65 -11.56 3.95
N VAL A 313 17.42 -11.19 3.56
CA VAL A 313 16.28 -10.90 4.43
C VAL A 313 15.59 -12.17 4.96
N TYR A 314 16.08 -13.35 4.58
CA TYR A 314 15.60 -14.65 5.07
C TYR A 314 16.72 -15.42 5.78
N ASP A 315 16.49 -15.82 7.02
CA ASP A 315 17.43 -16.62 7.81
C ASP A 315 16.67 -17.73 8.56
N GLY A 316 15.72 -18.35 7.86
CA GLY A 316 14.92 -19.47 8.35
C GLY A 316 15.41 -20.83 7.85
N GLU A 317 14.64 -21.87 8.18
CA GLU A 317 14.82 -23.22 7.64
C GLU A 317 14.68 -23.24 6.11
N PRO A 318 15.36 -24.13 5.38
CA PRO A 318 15.20 -24.23 3.93
C PRO A 318 13.73 -24.34 3.51
N MET A 319 13.30 -23.44 2.62
CA MET A 319 11.92 -23.38 2.14
C MET A 319 11.87 -23.31 0.61
N LYS A 320 10.74 -23.75 0.04
CA LYS A 320 10.46 -23.67 -1.39
C LYS A 320 9.29 -22.74 -1.64
N ASN A 321 9.27 -22.09 -2.80
CA ASN A 321 8.21 -21.14 -3.12
C ASN A 321 6.94 -21.92 -3.49
N THR A 322 5.89 -21.75 -2.70
CA THR A 322 4.56 -22.34 -2.92
C THR A 322 3.51 -21.32 -3.37
N PHE A 323 3.94 -20.09 -3.65
CA PHE A 323 3.11 -18.93 -3.97
C PHE A 323 3.18 -18.59 -5.46
N ASP A 324 3.50 -19.58 -6.29
CA ASP A 324 3.81 -19.36 -7.69
C ASP A 324 2.63 -18.82 -8.50
N ASP A 325 1.42 -19.07 -8.01
CA ASP A 325 0.17 -18.60 -8.59
C ASP A 325 -0.15 -17.15 -8.24
N ILE A 326 0.52 -16.51 -7.28
CA ILE A 326 0.28 -15.10 -6.92
C ILE A 326 1.01 -14.19 -7.90
N ILE A 327 0.26 -13.32 -8.59
CA ILE A 327 0.79 -12.38 -9.58
C ILE A 327 0.67 -10.91 -9.16
N ASP A 328 -0.21 -10.60 -8.21
CA ASP A 328 -0.36 -9.26 -7.65
C ASP A 328 -0.73 -9.34 -6.16
N LEU A 329 0.12 -8.75 -5.33
CA LEU A 329 -0.06 -8.64 -3.88
C LEU A 329 -0.79 -7.35 -3.55
N ARG A 330 -1.90 -7.44 -2.83
CA ARG A 330 -2.68 -6.26 -2.44
C ARG A 330 -2.92 -6.23 -0.94
N TYR A 331 -2.53 -5.15 -0.28
CA TYR A 331 -2.68 -5.05 1.16
C TYR A 331 -4.15 -5.07 1.60
N GLY A 332 -4.49 -6.02 2.46
CA GLY A 332 -5.84 -6.29 2.95
C GLY A 332 -6.31 -5.37 4.08
N SER A 333 -5.64 -4.23 4.29
CA SER A 333 -5.91 -3.12 5.23
C SER A 333 -5.35 -3.20 6.65
N LEU A 334 -5.15 -4.38 7.25
CA LEU A 334 -4.66 -4.52 8.63
C LEU A 334 -3.70 -5.70 8.78
N PHE A 335 -2.84 -5.63 9.81
CA PHE A 335 -2.02 -6.74 10.28
C PHE A 335 -2.25 -6.95 11.78
N ASP A 336 -1.98 -8.16 12.27
CA ASP A 336 -2.00 -8.48 13.70
C ASP A 336 -0.65 -9.03 14.18
N VAL A 337 -0.36 -8.82 15.46
CA VAL A 337 0.83 -9.38 16.10
C VAL A 337 0.37 -10.41 17.11
N LYS A 338 0.71 -11.68 16.86
CA LYS A 338 0.37 -12.81 17.72
C LYS A 338 1.21 -12.78 19.00
N LYS A 339 2.52 -12.60 18.84
CA LYS A 339 3.51 -12.63 19.92
C LYS A 339 4.66 -11.69 19.62
N TYR A 340 5.24 -11.13 20.68
CA TYR A 340 6.49 -10.40 20.63
C TYR A 340 7.26 -10.69 21.91
N PHE A 341 8.57 -10.92 21.79
CA PHE A 341 9.43 -11.28 22.91
C PHE A 341 10.89 -10.97 22.58
N VAL A 342 11.75 -11.08 23.59
CA VAL A 342 13.20 -10.92 23.45
C VAL A 342 13.86 -12.22 23.89
N GLU A 343 14.79 -12.70 23.08
CA GLU A 343 15.57 -13.89 23.38
C GLU A 343 16.98 -13.73 22.80
N ASN A 344 18.01 -14.00 23.61
CA ASN A 344 19.42 -13.95 23.19
C ASN A 344 19.84 -12.63 22.52
N GLY A 345 19.33 -11.49 22.99
CA GLY A 345 19.62 -10.17 22.41
C GLY A 345 18.94 -9.90 21.06
N LEU A 346 17.96 -10.73 20.68
CA LEU A 346 17.13 -10.53 19.49
C LEU A 346 15.68 -10.25 19.92
N VAL A 347 15.07 -9.24 19.29
CA VAL A 347 13.64 -8.96 19.35
C VAL A 347 12.94 -9.79 18.29
N TYR A 348 11.89 -10.51 18.68
CA TYR A 348 11.06 -11.31 17.79
C TYR A 348 9.65 -10.74 17.70
N LEU A 349 9.09 -10.74 16.48
CA LEU A 349 7.69 -10.39 16.20
C LEU A 349 7.04 -11.50 15.34
N ASP A 350 5.99 -12.15 15.86
CA ASP A 350 5.16 -13.11 15.11
C ASP A 350 3.93 -12.35 14.57
N VAL A 351 3.96 -12.00 13.29
CA VAL A 351 3.04 -11.06 12.65
C VAL A 351 2.24 -11.75 11.57
N VAL A 352 0.93 -11.53 11.53
CA VAL A 352 0.07 -11.96 10.42
C VAL A 352 -0.35 -10.75 9.60
N VAL A 353 -0.01 -10.79 8.30
CA VAL A 353 -0.38 -9.76 7.33
C VAL A 353 -1.55 -10.28 6.49
N HIS A 354 -2.63 -9.51 6.46
CA HIS A 354 -3.80 -9.82 5.65
C HIS A 354 -3.65 -9.20 4.26
N MET A 355 -3.88 -10.01 3.23
CA MET A 355 -3.76 -9.61 1.83
C MET A 355 -5.02 -9.97 1.03
N ASP A 356 -5.20 -9.35 -0.13
CA ASP A 356 -6.34 -9.53 -1.04
C ASP A 356 -5.84 -9.72 -2.47
N ASP A 357 -5.13 -10.83 -2.65
CA ASP A 357 -4.22 -11.10 -3.74
C ASP A 357 -4.91 -11.58 -5.01
N ILE A 358 -4.21 -11.41 -6.13
CA ILE A 358 -4.64 -11.90 -7.43
C ILE A 358 -3.79 -13.10 -7.82
N HIS A 359 -4.50 -14.19 -8.11
CA HIS A 359 -3.91 -15.45 -8.53
C HIS A 359 -4.09 -15.67 -10.02
N CYS A 360 -3.10 -16.29 -10.64
CA CYS A 360 -3.09 -16.79 -12.01
C CYS A 360 -2.82 -18.30 -12.01
N LYS A 361 -3.83 -19.09 -12.37
CA LYS A 361 -3.71 -20.55 -12.59
C LYS A 361 -4.03 -20.85 -14.05
N GLY A 362 -2.98 -21.11 -14.84
CA GLY A 362 -3.10 -21.21 -16.29
C GLY A 362 -3.65 -19.90 -16.87
N SER A 363 -4.79 -19.94 -17.55
CA SER A 363 -5.45 -18.75 -18.08
C SER A 363 -6.47 -18.11 -17.13
N ARG A 364 -6.67 -18.66 -15.93
CA ARG A 364 -7.70 -18.21 -14.98
C ARG A 364 -7.11 -17.21 -14.01
N ILE A 365 -7.73 -16.03 -13.93
CA ILE A 365 -7.41 -15.00 -12.95
C ILE A 365 -8.53 -14.89 -11.92
N PHE A 366 -8.18 -14.93 -10.64
CA PHE A 366 -9.14 -14.79 -9.54
C PHE A 366 -8.54 -14.03 -8.36
N ARG A 367 -9.41 -13.39 -7.58
CA ARG A 367 -9.04 -12.63 -6.37
C ARG A 367 -9.28 -13.52 -5.16
N LYS A 368 -8.34 -13.55 -4.21
CA LYS A 368 -8.44 -14.35 -3.00
C LYS A 368 -7.84 -13.60 -1.81
N LYS A 369 -8.53 -13.67 -0.67
CA LYS A 369 -7.98 -13.18 0.59
C LYS A 369 -7.03 -14.19 1.19
N ASP A 370 -5.78 -13.80 1.34
CA ASP A 370 -4.73 -14.62 1.91
C ASP A 370 -4.20 -14.00 3.21
N LYS A 371 -3.59 -14.83 4.04
CA LYS A 371 -2.92 -14.41 5.27
C LYS A 371 -1.52 -14.99 5.26
N PHE A 372 -0.54 -14.16 5.53
CA PHE A 372 0.85 -14.58 5.64
C PHE A 372 1.30 -14.37 7.08
N ASN A 373 1.83 -15.41 7.70
CA ASN A 373 2.45 -15.35 9.01
C ASN A 373 3.96 -15.24 8.85
N LEU A 374 4.52 -14.19 9.44
CA LEU A 374 5.93 -13.86 9.41
C LEU A 374 6.46 -13.86 10.84
N LEU A 375 7.42 -14.74 11.12
CA LEU A 375 8.25 -14.59 12.33
C LEU A 375 9.45 -13.74 11.95
N LEU A 376 9.48 -12.51 12.44
CA LEU A 376 10.58 -11.57 12.23
C LEU A 376 11.52 -11.58 13.43
N CYS A 377 12.80 -11.36 13.17
CA CYS A 377 13.79 -11.07 14.21
C CYS A 377 14.68 -9.88 13.84
N LYS A 378 15.14 -9.16 14.84
CA LYS A 378 16.14 -8.09 14.73
C LYS A 378 16.95 -7.99 16.01
N SER A 379 18.22 -7.61 15.93
CA SER A 379 19.06 -7.35 17.11
C SER A 379 18.50 -6.20 17.95
N THR A 380 18.54 -6.34 19.29
CA THR A 380 18.17 -5.25 20.22
C THR A 380 19.10 -4.04 20.10
N SER A 381 20.29 -4.22 19.54
CA SER A 381 21.31 -3.19 19.36
C SER A 381 21.43 -2.71 17.91
N ALA A 382 20.54 -3.15 17.02
CA ALA A 382 20.57 -2.73 15.62
C ALA A 382 20.18 -1.25 15.50
N GLU A 383 21.14 -0.41 15.14
CA GLU A 383 20.85 0.96 14.71
C GLU A 383 19.99 0.92 13.45
N ILE A 384 18.91 1.69 13.46
CA ILE A 384 17.98 1.71 12.33
C ILE A 384 18.47 2.73 11.34
N ASP A 385 18.83 2.22 10.16
CA ASP A 385 18.95 3.07 8.99
C ASP A 385 17.58 3.18 8.32
N TYR A 386 16.93 4.32 8.55
CA TYR A 386 15.71 4.70 7.83
C TYR A 386 16.04 5.05 6.36
N GLY A 387 17.33 5.11 6.01
CA GLY A 387 17.98 4.99 4.72
C GLY A 387 17.57 3.83 3.82
N PHE A 388 16.29 3.68 3.44
CA PHE A 388 15.83 2.62 2.51
C PHE A 388 16.51 2.62 1.11
N THR A 389 17.38 3.57 0.84
CA THR A 389 17.89 3.83 -0.50
C THR A 389 19.41 3.70 -0.60
N ILE A 390 20.15 3.72 0.51
CA ILE A 390 21.61 3.62 0.49
C ILE A 390 22.07 2.42 1.31
N HIS A 391 21.68 1.21 0.91
CA HIS A 391 22.27 -0.01 1.45
C HIS A 391 23.57 -0.34 0.72
N ALA A 392 24.53 0.60 0.70
CA ALA A 392 25.92 0.26 0.44
C ALA A 392 26.45 -0.46 1.68
N VAL A 393 26.10 -1.73 1.80
CA VAL A 393 26.61 -2.57 2.87
C VAL A 393 28.04 -2.88 2.56
N SER A 394 28.94 -2.43 3.41
CA SER A 394 30.33 -2.82 3.35
C SER A 394 30.51 -4.18 4.01
N CYS A 395 31.05 -5.12 3.24
CA CYS A 395 31.44 -6.40 3.77
C CYS A 395 32.51 -6.21 4.85
N ARG A 396 32.24 -6.65 6.08
CA ARG A 396 33.22 -6.57 7.19
C ARG A 396 34.55 -7.28 6.89
N SER A 397 34.52 -8.31 6.04
CA SER A 397 35.69 -9.12 5.74
C SER A 397 36.61 -8.50 4.68
N CYS A 398 36.06 -7.83 3.66
CA CYS A 398 36.85 -7.32 2.53
C CYS A 398 36.64 -5.83 2.22
N GLY A 399 35.78 -5.14 2.96
CA GLY A 399 35.45 -3.73 2.77
C GLY A 399 34.55 -3.44 1.57
N ALA A 400 34.35 -4.40 0.66
CA ALA A 400 33.59 -4.19 -0.56
C ALA A 400 32.12 -3.83 -0.30
N SER A 401 31.62 -2.84 -1.03
CA SER A 401 30.22 -2.41 -0.98
C SER A 401 29.37 -3.25 -1.93
N PHE A 402 28.25 -3.77 -1.43
CA PHE A 402 27.27 -4.49 -2.24
C PHE A 402 25.84 -4.24 -1.73
N ASP A 403 24.85 -4.46 -2.58
CA ASP A 403 23.44 -4.40 -2.18
C ASP A 403 23.11 -5.68 -1.40
N ALA A 404 23.17 -5.57 -0.07
CA ALA A 404 22.92 -6.72 0.76
C ALA A 404 21.45 -7.16 0.70
N SER A 405 20.48 -6.33 0.30
CA SER A 405 19.07 -6.75 0.21
C SER A 405 18.84 -7.93 -0.74
N ARG A 406 19.75 -8.14 -1.69
CA ARG A 406 19.62 -9.13 -2.77
C ARG A 406 20.53 -10.34 -2.63
N ILE A 407 21.62 -10.22 -1.86
CA ILE A 407 22.67 -11.24 -1.82
C ILE A 407 23.11 -11.47 -0.37
N ARG A 408 22.88 -12.69 0.13
CA ARG A 408 23.28 -13.12 1.48
C ARG A 408 24.79 -13.15 1.71
N ARG A 409 25.58 -13.33 0.64
CA ARG A 409 27.05 -13.44 0.71
C ARG A 409 27.69 -12.34 -0.11
N CYS A 410 28.77 -11.75 0.41
CA CYS A 410 29.52 -10.76 -0.34
C CYS A 410 30.01 -11.34 -1.68
N PRO A 411 29.74 -10.71 -2.83
CA PRO A 411 30.15 -11.23 -4.14
C PRO A 411 31.67 -11.27 -4.32
N HIS A 412 32.42 -10.52 -3.50
CA HIS A 412 33.88 -10.44 -3.61
C HIS A 412 34.63 -11.45 -2.74
N CYS A 413 34.15 -11.73 -1.53
CA CYS A 413 34.85 -12.60 -0.58
C CYS A 413 34.00 -13.75 -0.04
N SER A 414 32.75 -13.88 -0.50
CA SER A 414 31.79 -14.91 -0.09
C SER A 414 31.44 -14.94 1.40
N SER A 415 31.88 -13.95 2.19
CA SER A 415 31.53 -13.86 3.61
C SER A 415 30.03 -13.62 3.78
N PRO A 416 29.38 -14.31 4.72
CA PRO A 416 27.95 -14.11 4.98
C PRO A 416 27.72 -12.73 5.56
N TYR A 417 26.61 -12.12 5.16
CA TYR A 417 26.15 -10.86 5.73
C TYR A 417 24.92 -11.09 6.62
N GLU A 418 25.07 -10.67 7.88
CA GLU A 418 24.10 -10.91 8.93
C GLU A 418 23.10 -9.74 9.01
N HIS A 419 22.07 -9.78 8.16
CA HIS A 419 21.06 -8.71 8.09
C HIS A 419 20.38 -8.41 9.42
N TYR A 420 20.17 -9.42 10.27
CA TYR A 420 19.45 -9.26 11.54
C TYR A 420 20.16 -8.29 12.51
N LYS A 421 21.45 -8.00 12.30
CA LYS A 421 22.21 -7.01 13.07
C LYS A 421 21.89 -5.57 12.68
N HIS A 422 21.23 -5.35 11.56
CA HIS A 422 20.98 -4.04 10.96
C HIS A 422 19.49 -3.78 10.74
N ASP A 423 18.73 -4.78 10.28
CA ASP A 423 17.29 -4.65 10.05
C ASP A 423 16.51 -5.95 10.30
N TRP A 424 15.20 -5.92 10.09
CA TRP A 424 14.30 -7.07 10.23
C TRP A 424 14.61 -8.17 9.22
N VAL A 425 14.72 -9.39 9.73
CA VAL A 425 14.90 -10.62 8.94
C VAL A 425 13.76 -11.58 9.22
N VAL A 426 13.30 -12.27 8.18
CA VAL A 426 12.28 -13.31 8.26
C VAL A 426 12.93 -14.64 8.68
N ARG A 427 12.47 -15.22 9.79
CA ARG A 427 12.86 -16.55 10.30
C ARG A 427 11.88 -17.64 9.89
N ARG A 428 10.61 -17.29 9.70
CA ARG A 428 9.56 -18.21 9.25
C ARG A 428 8.56 -17.44 8.41
N PHE A 429 8.14 -18.05 7.30
CA PHE A 429 7.13 -17.51 6.40
C PHE A 429 6.17 -18.62 5.99
N GLU A 430 4.88 -18.45 6.29
CA GLU A 430 3.85 -19.44 5.99
C GLU A 430 2.53 -18.75 5.63
N LYS A 431 1.72 -19.41 4.80
CA LYS A 431 0.36 -18.97 4.48
C LYS A 431 -0.64 -19.69 5.39
N VAL A 432 -1.56 -18.95 6.01
CA VAL A 432 -2.43 -19.41 7.11
C VAL A 432 -3.92 -19.31 6.81
#